data_AF-A0A6L4A0Z1-F1
#
_entry.id   AF-A0A6L4A0Z1-F1
#
_cell.length_a   1.000
_cell.length_b   1.000
_cell.length_c   1.000
_cell.angle_alpha   90.00
_cell.angle_beta   90.00
_cell.angle_gamma   90.00
#
_symmetry.space_group_name_H-M   'P 1'
#
loop_
_entity.id
_entity.type
_entity.pdbx_description
1 polymer ?
#
loop_
_entity_poly.entity_id
_entity_poly.type
_entity_poly.pdbx_seq_one_letter_code
_entity_poly.pdbx_strand_id
1 'polypeptide(L)'
;MSHPRPLRLTSLAIGLFFFSTYIFSIGTPFFSSDGQVMYETARAIALQHTLAIPPSDLPQTIIGHDGRTYSKYDPGLALLSAPIVFAADELGKATQSNRYALAAIAVQLVPAAAMSIALAALFHIASRLYSLPRALLMTFVSGFCTLAWPYARLYFAEAVLAGCLTLAIAPLCDKTSTRGILLSSCAIGLAILTRASAIIYLPALAYLIWQNTPPSPSRRRLHLG
;
A
#
# COMPACT_ATOMS: atom_id res chain seq x y z
N MET A 1 14.04 -18.67 -24.04
CA MET A 1 14.50 -17.30 -23.80
C MET A 1 14.60 -17.03 -22.31
N SER A 2 15.82 -16.92 -21.81
CA SER A 2 16.20 -16.82 -20.40
C SER A 2 16.32 -15.37 -19.95
N HIS A 3 15.35 -14.86 -19.18
CA HIS A 3 15.55 -13.64 -18.39
C HIS A 3 14.79 -13.74 -17.07
N PRO A 4 15.47 -13.67 -15.89
CA PRO A 4 14.72 -13.14 -14.75
C PRO A 4 15.49 -12.29 -13.71
N ARG A 5 16.82 -12.39 -13.59
CA ARG A 5 17.56 -11.68 -12.51
C ARG A 5 17.67 -10.16 -12.69
N PRO A 6 17.95 -9.59 -13.89
CA PRO A 6 18.12 -8.13 -13.98
C PRO A 6 16.82 -7.38 -13.70
N LEU A 7 15.66 -7.88 -14.18
CA LEU A 7 14.40 -7.14 -14.06
C LEU A 7 13.92 -6.99 -12.61
N ARG A 8 14.07 -8.04 -11.79
CA ARG A 8 13.69 -7.98 -10.37
C ARG A 8 14.59 -7.02 -9.59
N LEU A 9 15.89 -7.05 -9.87
CA LEU A 9 16.84 -6.14 -9.25
C LEU A 9 16.59 -4.69 -9.68
N THR A 10 16.27 -4.45 -10.95
CA THR A 10 15.90 -3.12 -11.45
C THR A 10 14.59 -2.63 -10.83
N SER A 11 13.58 -3.49 -10.68
CA SER A 11 12.32 -3.13 -10.02
C SER A 11 12.55 -2.75 -8.55
N LEU A 12 13.40 -3.51 -7.85
CA LEU A 12 13.81 -3.18 -6.48
C LEU A 12 14.59 -1.86 -6.42
N ALA A 13 15.54 -1.64 -7.33
CA ALA A 13 16.31 -0.40 -7.40
C ALA A 13 15.42 0.82 -7.65
N ILE A 14 14.41 0.70 -8.52
CA ILE A 14 13.40 1.73 -8.76
C ILE A 14 12.59 2.00 -7.49
N GLY A 15 12.13 0.94 -6.80
CA GLY A 15 11.43 1.09 -5.53
C GLY A 15 12.27 1.81 -4.48
N LEU A 16 13.54 1.42 -4.32
CA LEU A 16 14.46 2.08 -3.37
C LEU A 16 14.75 3.54 -3.76
N PHE A 17 14.92 3.82 -5.04
CA PHE A 17 15.11 5.18 -5.56
C PHE A 17 13.92 6.09 -5.21
N PHE A 18 12.70 5.65 -5.51
CA PHE A 18 11.48 6.42 -5.19
C PHE A 18 11.26 6.53 -3.69
N PHE A 19 11.52 5.46 -2.93
CA PHE A 19 11.38 5.48 -1.48
C PHE A 19 12.30 6.52 -0.84
N SER A 20 13.57 6.53 -1.26
CA SER A 20 14.57 7.48 -0.78
C SER A 20 14.19 8.92 -1.15
N THR A 21 13.74 9.11 -2.39
CA THR A 21 13.30 10.42 -2.88
C THR A 21 12.07 10.93 -2.13
N TYR A 22 11.08 10.07 -1.90
CA TYR A 22 9.86 10.45 -1.20
C TYR A 22 10.11 10.73 0.27
N ILE A 23 10.92 9.92 0.96
CA ILE A 23 11.34 10.20 2.35
C ILE A 23 12.06 11.54 2.44
N PHE A 24 13.01 11.80 1.54
CA PHE A 24 13.73 13.08 1.54
C PHE A 24 12.81 14.28 1.32
N SER A 25 11.68 14.06 0.63
CA SER A 25 10.66 15.08 0.42
C SER A 25 9.59 15.16 1.50
N ILE A 26 9.60 14.31 2.55
CA ILE A 26 8.61 14.39 3.64
C ILE A 26 8.69 15.78 4.28
N GLY A 27 7.55 16.46 4.33
CA GLY A 27 7.40 17.77 4.96
C GLY A 27 6.80 17.67 6.35
N THR A 28 6.14 18.73 6.78
CA THR A 28 5.35 18.75 8.02
C THR A 28 4.30 17.63 8.03
N PRO A 29 4.19 16.85 9.11
CA PRO A 29 3.13 15.85 9.26
C PRO A 29 1.74 16.50 9.20
N PHE A 30 0.82 15.83 8.51
CA PHE A 30 -0.61 16.18 8.40
C PHE A 30 -0.90 17.59 7.84
N PHE A 31 -0.94 17.69 6.52
CA PHE A 31 -1.45 18.87 5.81
C PHE A 31 -2.98 18.98 5.83
N SER A 32 -3.69 17.94 6.28
CA SER A 32 -5.15 17.85 6.29
C SER A 32 -5.67 17.20 7.57
N SER A 33 -6.93 17.53 7.92
CA SER A 33 -7.68 16.86 8.99
C SER A 33 -7.77 15.35 8.79
N ASP A 34 -7.81 14.91 7.54
CA ASP A 34 -7.98 13.51 7.15
C ASP A 34 -6.82 12.67 7.67
N GLY A 35 -5.58 13.08 7.38
CA GLY A 35 -4.38 12.36 7.86
C GLY A 35 -4.27 12.39 9.38
N GLN A 36 -4.68 13.48 10.02
CA GLN A 36 -4.67 13.59 11.47
C GLN A 36 -5.64 12.60 12.13
N VAL A 37 -6.88 12.49 11.66
CA VAL A 37 -7.87 11.55 12.21
C VAL A 37 -7.44 10.09 12.01
N MET A 38 -6.88 9.77 10.85
CA MET A 38 -6.34 8.43 10.58
C MET A 38 -5.14 8.10 11.49
N TYR A 39 -4.31 9.10 11.80
CA TYR A 39 -3.18 8.92 12.72
C TYR A 39 -3.61 8.74 14.17
N GLU A 40 -4.59 9.51 14.65
CA GLU A 40 -5.16 9.31 15.98
C GLU A 40 -5.75 7.90 16.12
N THR A 41 -6.35 7.36 15.06
CA THR A 41 -6.83 5.98 15.03
C THR A 41 -5.66 4.99 15.15
N ALA A 42 -4.56 5.20 14.41
CA ALA A 42 -3.37 4.35 14.51
C ALA A 42 -2.77 4.39 15.92
N ARG A 43 -2.79 5.55 16.57
CA ARG A 43 -2.30 5.76 17.93
C ARG A 43 -3.21 5.11 18.98
N ALA A 44 -4.53 5.20 18.82
CA ALA A 44 -5.49 4.51 19.67
C ALA A 44 -5.32 2.98 19.59
N ILE A 45 -5.11 2.45 18.38
CA ILE A 45 -4.82 1.01 18.20
C ILE A 45 -3.51 0.63 18.90
N ALA A 46 -2.44 1.39 18.63
CA ALA A 46 -1.10 1.09 19.11
C ALA A 46 -0.95 1.17 20.64
N LEU A 47 -1.57 2.19 21.26
CA LEU A 47 -1.32 2.54 22.66
C LEU A 47 -2.49 2.22 23.60
N GLN A 48 -3.69 2.07 23.05
CA GLN A 48 -4.93 1.91 23.84
C GLN A 48 -5.73 0.67 23.42
N HIS A 49 -5.27 -0.06 22.39
CA HIS A 49 -5.92 -1.26 21.86
C HIS A 49 -7.40 -1.06 21.51
N THR A 50 -7.73 0.12 20.98
CA THR A 50 -9.10 0.50 20.60
C THR A 50 -9.12 1.26 19.27
N LEU A 51 -10.27 1.26 18.60
CA LEU A 51 -10.52 2.08 17.42
C LEU A 51 -11.11 3.46 17.78
N ALA A 52 -11.57 3.63 19.02
CA ALA A 52 -12.10 4.90 19.50
C ALA A 52 -10.97 5.91 19.65
N ILE A 53 -11.15 7.09 19.08
CA ILE A 53 -10.21 8.21 19.16
C ILE A 53 -10.71 9.23 20.19
N PRO A 54 -9.82 10.12 20.69
CA PRO A 54 -10.24 11.22 21.54
C PRO A 54 -11.33 12.07 20.86
N PRO A 55 -12.31 12.60 21.62
CA PRO A 55 -13.30 13.53 21.09
C PRO A 55 -12.62 14.70 20.37
N SER A 56 -13.10 15.01 19.18
CA SER A 56 -12.50 16.01 18.31
C SER A 56 -13.56 16.62 17.40
N ASP A 57 -13.49 17.93 17.18
CA ASP A 57 -14.37 18.66 16.26
C ASP A 57 -13.94 18.52 14.79
N LEU A 58 -13.00 17.62 14.49
CA LEU A 58 -12.56 17.37 13.12
C LEU A 58 -13.72 16.75 12.31
N PRO A 59 -13.96 17.23 11.07
CA PRO A 59 -15.11 16.82 10.27
C PRO A 59 -15.11 15.34 9.86
N GLN A 60 -13.97 14.66 10.04
CA GLN A 60 -13.79 13.26 9.63
C GLN A 60 -14.00 12.26 10.76
N THR A 61 -14.62 12.71 11.85
CA THR A 61 -15.01 11.87 12.96
C THR A 61 -16.51 11.59 12.94
N ILE A 62 -16.91 10.45 13.50
CA ILE A 62 -18.29 10.01 13.67
C ILE A 62 -18.50 9.55 15.11
N ILE A 63 -19.70 9.75 15.64
CA ILE A 63 -20.09 9.20 16.95
C ILE A 63 -20.72 7.84 16.73
N GLY A 64 -20.14 6.81 17.36
CA GLY A 64 -20.65 5.44 17.34
C GLY A 64 -21.89 5.28 18.23
N HIS A 65 -22.56 4.13 18.09
CA HIS A 65 -23.73 3.79 18.91
C HIS A 65 -23.42 3.69 20.42
N ASP A 66 -22.16 3.50 20.78
CA ASP A 66 -21.67 3.46 22.16
C ASP A 66 -21.29 4.85 22.71
N GLY A 67 -21.56 5.92 21.94
CA GLY A 67 -21.25 7.30 22.31
C GLY A 67 -19.77 7.67 22.17
N ARG A 68 -18.92 6.77 21.67
CA ARG A 68 -17.50 7.05 21.45
C ARG A 68 -17.25 7.66 20.07
N THR A 69 -16.15 8.38 19.94
CA THR A 69 -15.73 9.01 18.68
C THR A 69 -14.84 8.07 17.87
N TYR A 70 -15.10 7.95 16.57
CA TYR A 70 -14.35 7.11 15.63
C TYR A 70 -13.96 7.90 14.39
N SER A 71 -12.91 7.45 13.71
CA SER A 71 -12.60 7.86 12.35
C SER A 71 -13.68 7.33 11.39
N LYS A 72 -14.08 8.15 10.41
CA LYS A 72 -14.93 7.69 9.30
C LYS A 72 -14.20 6.80 8.29
N TYR A 73 -12.87 6.79 8.33
CA TYR A 73 -12.03 6.03 7.39
C TYR A 73 -11.89 4.56 7.80
N ASP A 74 -11.68 3.71 6.79
CA ASP A 74 -11.38 2.29 6.97
C ASP A 74 -10.10 2.10 7.82
N PRO A 75 -10.04 1.04 8.65
CA PRO A 75 -8.97 0.88 9.64
C PRO A 75 -7.64 0.42 9.04
N GLY A 76 -7.57 -0.01 7.78
CA GLY A 76 -6.38 -0.68 7.26
C GLY A 76 -5.11 0.15 7.25
N LEU A 77 -5.18 1.45 6.91
CA LEU A 77 -3.99 2.31 7.05
C LEU A 77 -3.57 2.45 8.52
N ALA A 78 -4.53 2.64 9.42
CA ALA A 78 -4.26 2.79 10.85
C ALA A 78 -3.64 1.51 11.46
N LEU A 79 -4.13 0.34 11.06
CA LEU A 79 -3.61 -0.97 11.47
C LEU A 79 -2.17 -1.19 10.96
N LEU A 80 -1.89 -0.84 9.70
CA LEU A 80 -0.54 -0.93 9.14
C LEU A 80 0.44 -0.02 9.87
N SER A 81 -0.02 1.15 10.32
CA SER A 81 0.80 2.14 10.99
C SER A 81 0.95 1.92 12.49
N ALA A 82 0.04 1.17 13.14
CA ALA A 82 0.07 0.96 14.59
C ALA A 82 1.41 0.41 15.11
N PRO A 83 2.08 -0.57 14.46
CA PRO A 83 3.40 -1.01 14.89
C PRO A 83 4.46 0.10 14.81
N ILE A 84 4.38 0.97 13.80
CA ILE A 84 5.31 2.10 13.64
C ILE A 84 5.06 3.16 14.71
N VAL A 85 3.78 3.44 15.01
CA VAL A 85 3.41 4.37 16.09
C VAL A 85 3.94 3.85 17.43
N PHE A 86 3.76 2.56 17.73
CA PHE A 86 4.29 1.95 18.94
C PHE A 86 5.81 2.08 19.04
N ALA A 87 6.54 1.70 17.97
CA ALA A 87 7.99 1.79 17.94
C ALA A 87 8.50 3.23 18.10
N ALA A 88 7.86 4.20 17.44
CA ALA A 88 8.19 5.61 17.56
C ALA A 88 7.87 6.19 18.94
N ASP A 89 6.79 5.72 19.58
CA ASP A 89 6.44 6.11 20.95
C ASP A 89 7.50 5.64 21.96
N GLU A 90 7.93 4.38 21.86
CA GLU A 90 8.99 3.81 22.70
C GLU A 90 10.34 4.52 22.47
N LEU A 91 10.69 4.78 21.21
CA LEU A 91 11.90 5.53 20.89
C LEU A 91 11.83 6.95 21.48
N GLY A 92 10.70 7.63 21.34
CA GLY A 92 10.50 8.96 21.90
C GLY A 92 10.59 9.00 23.43
N LYS A 93 10.14 7.94 24.12
CA LYS A 93 10.36 7.76 25.56
C LYS A 93 11.85 7.63 25.87
N ALA A 94 12.55 6.75 25.17
CA ALA A 94 13.97 6.45 25.40
C ALA A 94 14.88 7.67 25.15
N THR A 95 14.55 8.49 24.15
CA THR A 95 15.33 9.68 23.77
C THR A 95 14.81 10.98 24.37
N GLN A 96 13.80 10.92 25.25
CA GLN A 96 13.12 12.10 25.82
C GLN A 96 12.66 13.12 24.76
N SER A 97 12.33 12.63 23.57
CA SER A 97 11.89 13.44 22.44
C SER A 97 10.38 13.60 22.42
N ASN A 98 9.86 14.51 21.61
CA ASN A 98 8.42 14.65 21.43
C ASN A 98 7.84 13.40 20.76
N ARG A 99 7.24 12.51 21.57
CA ARG A 99 6.66 11.23 21.17
C ARG A 99 5.62 11.38 20.06
N TYR A 100 4.75 12.39 20.16
CA TYR A 100 3.72 12.65 19.16
C TYR A 100 4.33 13.04 17.82
N ALA A 101 5.27 14.00 17.83
CA ALA A 101 5.91 14.47 16.60
C ALA A 101 6.73 13.37 15.94
N LEU A 102 7.46 12.57 16.72
CA LEU A 102 8.26 11.46 16.20
C LEU A 102 7.39 10.40 15.52
N ALA A 103 6.30 9.97 16.18
CA ALA A 103 5.37 9.03 15.59
C ALA A 103 4.63 9.62 14.37
N ALA A 104 4.24 10.89 14.40
CA ALA A 104 3.60 11.58 13.27
C ALA A 104 4.51 11.64 12.02
N ILE A 105 5.81 11.84 12.20
CA ILE A 105 6.79 11.77 11.09
C ILE A 105 6.99 10.32 10.65
N ALA A 106 7.14 9.38 11.59
CA ALA A 106 7.43 7.99 11.28
C ALA A 106 6.32 7.30 10.47
N VAL A 107 5.04 7.60 10.73
CA VAL A 107 3.93 7.00 9.97
C VAL A 107 3.91 7.41 8.50
N GLN A 108 4.57 8.52 8.13
CA GLN A 108 4.71 8.94 6.72
C GLN A 108 5.59 8.00 5.90
N LEU A 109 6.34 7.10 6.55
CA LEU A 109 7.09 6.04 5.87
C LEU A 109 6.15 5.03 5.20
N VAL A 110 4.91 4.86 5.69
CA VAL A 110 3.92 3.92 5.13
C VAL A 110 3.48 4.32 3.72
N PRO A 111 2.91 5.52 3.48
CA PRO A 111 2.54 5.95 2.12
C PRO A 111 3.77 6.05 1.19
N ALA A 112 4.93 6.50 1.71
CA ALA A 112 6.15 6.55 0.92
C ALA A 112 6.60 5.16 0.44
N ALA A 113 6.61 4.16 1.33
CA ALA A 113 6.92 2.78 0.99
C ALA A 113 5.90 2.21 0.00
N ALA A 114 4.60 2.41 0.27
CA ALA A 114 3.55 1.86 -0.56
C ALA A 114 3.53 2.42 -1.99
N MET A 115 3.69 3.74 -2.15
CA MET A 115 3.77 4.33 -3.48
C MET A 115 5.04 3.88 -4.24
N SER A 116 6.14 3.71 -3.52
CA SER A 116 7.39 3.19 -4.11
C SER A 116 7.25 1.74 -4.57
N ILE A 117 6.54 0.90 -3.79
CA ILE A 117 6.13 -0.45 -4.22
C ILE A 117 5.24 -0.36 -5.45
N ALA A 118 4.31 0.61 -5.49
CA ALA A 118 3.43 0.79 -6.63
C ALA A 118 4.19 1.07 -7.92
N LEU A 119 5.20 1.95 -7.86
CA LEU A 119 6.04 2.30 -9.01
C LEU A 119 6.99 1.17 -9.40
N ALA A 120 7.54 0.43 -8.44
CA ALA A 120 8.33 -0.77 -8.73
C ALA A 120 7.49 -1.85 -9.43
N ALA A 121 6.27 -2.08 -8.96
CA ALA A 121 5.32 -3.01 -9.56
C ALA A 121 4.87 -2.54 -10.95
N LEU A 122 4.59 -1.25 -11.12
CA LEU A 122 4.28 -0.63 -12.41
C LEU A 122 5.41 -0.82 -13.41
N PHE A 123 6.66 -0.59 -13.00
CA PHE A 123 7.83 -0.82 -13.85
C PHE A 123 7.92 -2.28 -14.29
N HIS A 124 7.71 -3.23 -13.37
CA HIS A 124 7.72 -4.66 -13.69
C HIS A 124 6.64 -5.01 -14.73
N ILE A 125 5.41 -4.51 -14.53
CA ILE A 125 4.29 -4.70 -15.48
C ILE A 125 4.62 -4.06 -16.83
N ALA A 126 5.05 -2.80 -16.86
CA ALA A 126 5.37 -2.07 -18.07
C ALA A 126 6.52 -2.72 -18.86
N SER A 127 7.50 -3.31 -18.17
CA SER A 127 8.62 -4.02 -18.79
C SER A 127 8.21 -5.34 -19.46
N ARG A 128 7.03 -5.87 -19.15
CA ARG A 128 6.44 -7.02 -19.86
C ARG A 128 5.67 -6.61 -21.10
N LEU A 129 5.22 -5.37 -21.18
CA LEU A 129 4.38 -4.85 -22.26
C LEU A 129 5.16 -4.01 -23.27
N TYR A 130 6.25 -3.37 -22.83
CA TYR A 130 6.99 -2.38 -23.61
C TYR A 130 8.50 -2.59 -23.50
N SER A 131 9.26 -1.87 -24.35
CA SER A 131 10.71 -1.82 -24.26
C SER A 131 11.17 -1.16 -22.96
N LEU A 132 12.37 -1.52 -22.49
CA LEU A 132 12.95 -0.99 -21.24
C LEU A 132 12.92 0.57 -21.16
N PRO A 133 13.30 1.34 -22.20
CA PRO A 133 13.23 2.80 -22.13
C PRO A 133 11.82 3.33 -21.92
N ARG A 134 10.81 2.69 -22.53
CA ARG A 134 9.40 3.08 -22.36
C ARG A 134 8.89 2.74 -20.96
N ALA A 135 9.24 1.56 -20.44
CA ALA A 135 8.88 1.16 -19.09
C ALA A 135 9.48 2.11 -18.03
N LEU A 136 10.75 2.50 -18.20
CA LEU A 136 11.40 3.52 -17.38
C LEU A 136 10.67 4.86 -17.50
N LEU A 137 10.46 5.37 -18.72
CA LEU A 137 9.78 6.64 -18.93
C LEU A 137 8.40 6.67 -18.27
N MET A 138 7.57 5.63 -18.48
CA MET A 138 6.25 5.52 -17.86
C MET A 138 6.33 5.56 -16.34
N THR A 139 7.29 4.85 -15.75
CA THR A 139 7.45 4.80 -14.29
C THR A 139 7.90 6.14 -13.73
N PHE A 140 8.87 6.80 -14.37
CA PHE A 140 9.38 8.09 -13.92
C PHE A 140 8.36 9.22 -14.09
N VAL A 141 7.65 9.26 -15.22
CA VAL A 141 6.54 10.20 -15.42
C VAL A 141 5.44 9.94 -14.41
N SER A 142 5.09 8.68 -14.14
CA SER A 142 4.09 8.34 -13.12
C SER A 142 4.54 8.81 -11.73
N GLY A 143 5.80 8.58 -11.36
CA GLY A 143 6.31 8.91 -10.03
C GLY A 143 6.50 10.40 -9.76
N PHE A 144 6.86 11.20 -10.78
CA PHE A 144 7.18 12.62 -10.60
C PHE A 144 6.15 13.59 -11.19
N CYS A 145 5.39 13.18 -12.20
CA CYS A 145 4.50 14.06 -12.96
C CYS A 145 3.01 13.73 -12.75
N THR A 146 2.68 12.98 -11.69
CA THR A 146 1.29 12.67 -11.33
C THR A 146 1.05 12.86 -9.84
N LEU A 147 -0.16 12.51 -9.38
CA LEU A 147 -0.51 12.49 -7.97
C LEU A 147 0.28 11.47 -7.13
N ALA A 148 1.08 10.58 -7.74
CA ALA A 148 1.92 9.65 -7.00
C ALA A 148 2.84 10.37 -5.99
N TRP A 149 3.49 11.46 -6.39
CA TRP A 149 4.39 12.20 -5.51
C TRP A 149 3.68 12.83 -4.32
N PRO A 150 2.66 13.71 -4.48
CA PRO A 150 2.01 14.29 -3.32
C PRO A 150 1.41 13.22 -2.40
N TYR A 151 0.80 12.16 -2.94
CA TYR A 151 0.22 11.09 -2.11
C TYR A 151 1.27 10.21 -1.42
N ALA A 152 2.50 10.10 -1.92
CA ALA A 152 3.59 9.42 -1.22
C ALA A 152 4.04 10.14 0.06
N ARG A 153 3.72 11.43 0.18
CA ARG A 153 4.13 12.31 1.30
C ARG A 153 2.99 12.61 2.27
N LEU A 154 1.76 12.28 1.90
CA LEU A 154 0.57 12.51 2.70
C LEU A 154 0.16 11.19 3.37
N TYR A 155 -0.21 11.28 4.65
CA TYR A 155 -0.64 10.11 5.42
C TYR A 155 -2.06 9.68 5.03
N PHE A 156 -2.17 9.08 3.86
CA PHE A 156 -3.41 8.78 3.16
C PHE A 156 -3.46 7.32 2.67
N ALA A 157 -4.67 6.76 2.61
CA ALA A 157 -4.89 5.37 2.24
C ALA A 157 -4.61 5.09 0.75
N GLU A 158 -4.71 6.11 -0.11
CA GLU A 158 -4.58 6.01 -1.56
C GLU A 158 -3.21 5.47 -1.98
N ALA A 159 -2.14 5.84 -1.28
CA ALA A 159 -0.80 5.34 -1.58
C ALA A 159 -0.68 3.84 -1.28
N VAL A 160 -1.23 3.41 -0.13
CA VAL A 160 -1.32 1.98 0.24
C VAL A 160 -2.15 1.22 -0.77
N LEU A 161 -3.30 1.78 -1.17
CA LEU A 161 -4.14 1.14 -2.17
C LEU A 161 -3.44 1.01 -3.52
N ALA A 162 -2.78 2.06 -4.02
CA ALA A 162 -2.03 2.02 -5.27
C ALA A 162 -0.95 0.93 -5.23
N GLY A 163 -0.20 0.85 -4.13
CA GLY A 163 0.79 -0.21 -3.90
C GLY A 163 0.16 -1.59 -3.91
N CYS A 164 -0.94 -1.78 -3.19
CA CYS A 164 -1.61 -3.08 -3.10
C CYS A 164 -2.20 -3.53 -4.45
N LEU A 165 -2.88 -2.65 -5.19
CA LEU A 165 -3.51 -3.00 -6.47
C LEU A 165 -2.48 -3.33 -7.55
N THR A 166 -1.39 -2.56 -7.64
CA THR A 166 -0.32 -2.85 -8.60
C THR A 166 0.45 -4.11 -8.23
N LEU A 167 0.71 -4.34 -6.93
CA LEU A 167 1.32 -5.57 -6.44
C LEU A 167 0.39 -6.78 -6.60
N ALA A 168 -0.92 -6.60 -6.61
CA ALA A 168 -1.87 -7.67 -6.90
C ALA A 168 -1.73 -8.17 -8.35
N ILE A 169 -1.34 -7.30 -9.28
CA ILE A 169 -1.25 -7.61 -10.71
C ILE A 169 0.17 -8.06 -11.10
N ALA A 170 1.22 -7.41 -10.60
CA ALA A 170 2.59 -7.61 -11.08
C ALA A 170 3.08 -9.08 -11.07
N PRO A 171 2.82 -9.92 -10.04
CA PRO A 171 3.22 -11.32 -10.04
C PRO A 171 2.51 -12.18 -11.09
N LEU A 172 1.32 -11.76 -11.53
CA LEU A 172 0.50 -12.45 -12.53
C LEU A 172 0.94 -12.15 -13.96
N CYS A 173 1.80 -11.14 -14.17
CA CYS A 173 2.42 -10.87 -15.48
C CYS A 173 3.58 -11.82 -15.80
N ASP A 174 4.06 -12.58 -14.82
CA ASP A 174 5.04 -13.65 -14.99
C ASP A 174 4.32 -15.00 -15.11
N LYS A 175 5.08 -16.09 -15.33
CA LYS A 175 4.50 -17.43 -15.23
C LYS A 175 3.89 -17.63 -13.85
N THR A 176 2.62 -17.99 -13.85
CA THR A 176 1.82 -18.23 -12.66
C THR A 176 2.50 -19.22 -11.74
N SER A 177 2.62 -18.82 -10.48
CA SER A 177 3.16 -19.65 -9.42
C SER A 177 2.29 -19.52 -8.19
N THR A 178 2.27 -20.53 -7.33
CA THR A 178 1.53 -20.49 -6.06
C THR A 178 1.94 -19.28 -5.23
N ARG A 179 3.23 -18.94 -5.21
CA ARG A 179 3.74 -17.73 -4.53
C ARG A 179 3.18 -16.44 -5.14
N GLY A 180 3.10 -16.36 -6.47
CA GLY A 180 2.52 -15.21 -7.16
C GLY A 180 1.04 -15.03 -6.84
N ILE A 181 0.25 -16.12 -6.88
CA ILE A 181 -1.18 -16.09 -6.52
C ILE A 181 -1.37 -15.70 -5.05
N LEU A 182 -0.57 -16.26 -4.14
CA LEU A 182 -0.62 -15.90 -2.72
C LEU A 182 -0.29 -14.42 -2.50
N LEU A 183 0.79 -13.91 -3.12
CA LEU A 183 1.14 -12.50 -3.04
C LEU A 183 0.03 -11.61 -3.60
N SER A 184 -0.55 -11.97 -4.74
CA SER A 184 -1.66 -11.24 -5.35
C SER A 184 -2.91 -11.22 -4.46
N SER A 185 -3.23 -12.36 -3.84
CA SER A 185 -4.40 -12.52 -2.96
C SER A 185 -4.22 -11.76 -1.65
N CYS A 186 -3.02 -11.81 -1.06
CA CYS A 186 -2.69 -11.01 0.12
C CYS A 186 -2.73 -9.51 -0.19
N ALA A 187 -2.20 -9.09 -1.34
CA ALA A 187 -2.20 -7.70 -1.75
C ALA A 187 -3.62 -7.15 -1.93
N ILE A 188 -4.53 -7.89 -2.59
CA ILE A 188 -5.93 -7.45 -2.71
C ILE A 188 -6.68 -7.50 -1.37
N GLY A 189 -6.39 -8.48 -0.50
CA GLY A 189 -6.95 -8.52 0.84
C GLY A 189 -6.54 -7.29 1.67
N LEU A 190 -5.27 -6.89 1.56
CA LEU A 190 -4.78 -5.66 2.19
C LEU A 190 -5.42 -4.41 1.57
N ALA A 191 -5.59 -4.36 0.24
CA ALA A 191 -6.31 -3.27 -0.43
C ALA A 191 -7.73 -3.10 0.11
N ILE A 192 -8.47 -4.20 0.30
CA ILE A 192 -9.84 -4.19 0.85
C ILE A 192 -9.83 -3.73 2.31
N LEU A 193 -8.84 -4.16 3.10
CA LEU A 193 -8.70 -3.72 4.49
C LEU A 193 -8.39 -2.21 4.59
N THR A 194 -7.54 -1.71 3.69
CA THR A 194 -7.21 -0.28 3.58
C THR A 194 -8.37 0.54 3.06
N ARG A 195 -9.16 -0.03 2.14
CA ARG A 195 -10.35 0.61 1.60
C ARG A 195 -11.37 -0.42 1.15
N ALA A 196 -12.51 -0.51 1.83
CA ALA A 196 -13.50 -1.57 1.58
C ALA A 196 -13.99 -1.57 0.11
N SER A 197 -14.06 -0.38 -0.50
CA SER A 197 -14.43 -0.21 -1.91
C SER A 197 -13.49 -0.89 -2.90
N ALA A 198 -12.28 -1.31 -2.50
CA ALA A 198 -11.38 -2.09 -3.35
C ALA A 198 -11.95 -3.48 -3.72
N ILE A 199 -13.03 -3.92 -3.06
CA ILE A 199 -13.72 -5.17 -3.39
C ILE A 199 -14.19 -5.22 -4.85
N ILE A 200 -14.43 -4.06 -5.49
CA ILE A 200 -14.85 -3.96 -6.90
C ILE A 200 -13.81 -4.54 -7.87
N TYR A 201 -12.55 -4.67 -7.44
CA TYR A 201 -11.46 -5.21 -8.26
C TYR A 201 -11.35 -6.74 -8.21
N LEU A 202 -12.06 -7.41 -7.29
CA LEU A 202 -12.02 -8.86 -7.15
C LEU A 202 -12.41 -9.61 -8.44
N PRO A 203 -13.47 -9.25 -9.18
CA PRO A 203 -13.82 -9.94 -10.42
C PRO A 203 -12.72 -9.88 -11.47
N ALA A 204 -12.08 -8.71 -11.63
CA ALA A 204 -10.98 -8.53 -12.58
C ALA A 204 -9.76 -9.38 -12.17
N LEU A 205 -9.42 -9.41 -10.89
CA LEU A 205 -8.30 -10.21 -10.39
C LEU A 205 -8.58 -11.72 -10.51
N ALA A 206 -9.80 -12.17 -10.18
CA ALA A 206 -10.21 -13.55 -10.33
C ALA A 206 -10.12 -14.00 -11.79
N TYR A 207 -10.54 -13.15 -12.73
CA TYR A 207 -10.40 -13.40 -14.16
C TYR A 207 -8.94 -13.53 -14.59
N LEU A 208 -8.05 -12.65 -14.10
CA LEU A 208 -6.61 -12.74 -14.38
C LEU A 208 -6.00 -14.03 -13.83
N ILE A 209 -6.32 -14.43 -12.60
CA ILE A 209 -5.82 -15.67 -12.00
C ILE A 209 -6.33 -16.89 -12.78
N TRP A 210 -7.61 -16.88 -13.18
CA TRP A 210 -8.21 -17.97 -13.94
C TRP A 210 -7.53 -18.19 -15.29
N GLN A 211 -7.28 -17.13 -16.07
CA GLN A 211 -6.56 -17.23 -17.35
C GLN A 211 -5.14 -17.78 -17.19
N ASN A 212 -4.52 -17.45 -16.06
CA ASN A 212 -3.13 -17.77 -15.78
C ASN A 212 -2.96 -19.15 -15.11
N THR A 213 -4.03 -19.79 -14.65
CA THR A 213 -3.95 -21.12 -14.01
C THR A 213 -4.19 -22.21 -15.06
N PRO A 214 -3.22 -23.11 -15.32
CA PRO A 214 -3.41 -24.19 -16.29
C PRO A 214 -4.54 -25.14 -15.84
N PRO A 215 -5.32 -25.70 -16.77
CA PRO A 215 -6.41 -26.60 -16.42
C PRO A 215 -5.89 -27.85 -15.69
N SER A 216 -6.60 -28.25 -14.63
CA SER A 216 -6.36 -29.49 -13.89
C SER A 216 -6.29 -30.70 -14.84
N PRO A 217 -5.44 -31.72 -14.59
CA PRO A 217 -5.37 -32.95 -15.38
C PRO A 217 -6.72 -33.64 -15.56
N SER A 218 -7.66 -33.46 -14.63
CA SER A 218 -9.04 -33.97 -14.70
C SER A 218 -9.84 -33.36 -15.86
N ARG A 219 -9.61 -32.08 -16.18
CA ARG A 219 -10.30 -31.35 -17.27
C ARG A 219 -9.80 -31.77 -18.66
N ARG A 220 -8.60 -32.36 -18.74
CA ARG A 220 -7.99 -32.83 -19.99
C ARG A 220 -8.58 -34.16 -20.48
N ARG A 221 -9.20 -34.95 -19.59
CA ARG A 221 -9.88 -36.21 -19.95
C ARG A 221 -11.29 -36.03 -20.52
N LEU A 222 -11.95 -34.89 -20.25
CA LEU A 222 -13.31 -34.61 -20.74
C LEU A 222 -13.35 -34.09 -22.19
N HIS A 223 -12.20 -33.75 -22.78
CA HIS A 223 -12.10 -33.30 -24.18
C HIS A 223 -11.47 -34.35 -25.11
N LEU A 224 -11.18 -35.55 -24.61
CA LEU A 224 -10.59 -36.66 -25.36
C LEU A 224 -11.47 -37.92 -25.32
N GLY A 225 -12.74 -37.79 -24.90
CA GLY A 225 -13.76 -38.83 -24.91
C GLY A 225 -14.86 -38.50 -25.88
#